data_AF-A0A554LUJ5-F1
#
_entry.id   AF-A0A554LUJ5-F1
#
_cell.length_a   1.000
_cell.length_b   1.000
_cell.length_c   1.000
_cell.angle_alpha   90.00
_cell.angle_beta   90.00
_cell.angle_gamma   90.00
#
_symmetry.space_group_name_H-M   'P 1'
#
loop_
_entity.id
_entity.type
_entity.pdbx_description
1 polymer ?
#
loop_
_entity_poly.entity_id
_entity_poly.type
_entity_poly.pdbx_seq_one_letter_code
_entity_poly.pdbx_strand_id
1 'polypeptide(L)'
;MKKKEKKETNIQKIVNYYFKTKGLNLEEIKESAKKKKIIYSRHVRPAKELLELAGSLSKAKEAIKKVANWAISHHLDYTIETVFKRWLELDKLKPKEVVKKPFYDDHPMVWSDAKQKWFIIIDGEWKEFAGDEKEIEWKVIK
;
A
#
# COMPACT_ATOMS: atom_id res chain seq x y z
N MET A 1 15.77 10.87 37.66
CA MET A 1 16.03 11.80 36.54
C MET A 1 14.81 11.85 35.62
N LYS A 2 14.03 12.94 35.61
CA LYS A 2 12.92 13.11 34.64
C LYS A 2 13.52 13.28 33.23
N LYS A 3 13.32 12.30 32.34
CA LYS A 3 13.69 12.41 30.92
C LYS A 3 12.94 13.60 30.32
N LYS A 4 13.64 14.67 29.94
CA LYS A 4 13.08 15.75 29.11
C LYS A 4 12.56 15.10 27.83
N GLU A 5 11.25 15.16 27.59
CA GLU A 5 10.65 14.76 26.31
C GLU A 5 11.21 15.67 25.21
N LYS A 6 12.19 15.17 24.47
CA LYS A 6 12.66 15.85 23.26
C LYS A 6 11.54 15.79 22.24
N LYS A 7 10.92 16.94 21.95
CA LYS A 7 9.95 17.07 20.85
C LYS A 7 10.61 16.59 19.55
N GLU A 8 9.94 15.69 18.84
CA GLU A 8 10.42 15.20 17.55
C GLU A 8 10.50 16.33 16.53
N THR A 9 11.60 16.38 15.77
CA THR A 9 11.74 17.31 14.66
C THR A 9 10.82 16.92 13.51
N ASN A 10 10.50 17.86 12.61
CA ASN A 10 9.66 17.55 11.45
C ASN A 10 10.29 16.48 10.55
N ILE A 11 11.62 16.48 10.41
CA ILE A 11 12.37 15.44 9.69
C ILE A 11 12.16 14.08 10.36
N GLN A 12 12.27 14.00 11.70
CA GLN A 12 12.03 12.75 12.42
C GLN A 12 10.61 12.25 12.23
N LYS A 13 9.62 13.15 12.28
CA LYS A 13 8.21 12.81 12.04
C LYS A 13 7.97 12.24 10.64
N ILE A 14 8.71 12.69 9.63
CA ILE A 14 8.62 12.17 8.25
C ILE A 14 9.22 10.77 8.18
N VAL A 15 10.44 10.58 8.70
CA VAL A 15 11.11 9.26 8.70
C VAL A 15 10.29 8.23 9.49
N ASN A 16 9.80 8.62 10.66
CA ASN A 16 8.91 7.77 11.47
C ASN A 16 7.63 7.43 10.73
N TYR A 17 7.04 8.39 10.00
CA TYR A 17 5.84 8.14 9.19
C TYR A 17 6.11 7.19 8.02
N TYR A 18 7.24 7.35 7.33
CA TYR A 18 7.68 6.41 6.29
C TYR A 18 7.81 4.98 6.82
N PHE A 19 8.48 4.77 7.95
CA PHE A 19 8.58 3.43 8.53
C PHE A 19 7.23 2.90 9.04
N LYS A 20 6.37 3.78 9.56
CA LYS A 20 5.00 3.43 9.91
C LYS A 20 4.22 2.90 8.72
N THR A 21 4.38 3.50 7.53
CA THR A 21 3.73 2.98 6.31
C THR A 21 4.27 1.62 5.88
N LYS A 22 5.48 1.24 6.30
CA LYS A 22 6.05 -0.10 6.13
C LYS A 22 5.65 -1.10 7.23
N GLY A 23 4.74 -0.71 8.13
CA GLY A 23 4.25 -1.56 9.22
C GLY A 23 5.13 -1.57 10.47
N LEU A 24 6.17 -0.74 10.55
CA LEU A 24 7.03 -0.67 11.74
C LEU A 24 6.53 0.38 12.73
N ASN A 25 6.44 0.01 14.00
CA ASN A 25 6.11 0.93 15.09
C ASN A 25 7.38 1.64 15.64
N LEU A 26 7.18 2.68 16.46
CA LEU A 26 8.27 3.51 17.02
C LEU A 26 9.26 2.71 17.89
N GLU A 27 8.81 1.67 18.56
CA GLU A 27 9.64 0.84 19.43
C GLU A 27 10.53 -0.08 18.60
N GLU A 28 9.95 -0.72 17.58
CA GLU A 28 10.65 -1.56 16.61
C GLU A 28 11.69 -0.76 15.81
N ILE A 29 11.38 0.48 15.43
CA ILE A 29 12.33 1.38 14.77
C ILE A 29 13.53 1.65 15.68
N LYS A 30 13.29 1.97 16.97
CA LYS A 30 14.36 2.24 17.95
C LYS A 30 15.21 1.01 18.21
N GLU A 31 14.58 -0.15 18.34
CA GLU A 31 15.27 -1.41 18.58
C GLU A 31 16.08 -1.85 17.35
N SER A 32 15.52 -1.72 16.16
CA SER A 32 16.19 -2.01 14.90
C SER A 32 17.34 -1.05 14.63
N ALA A 33 17.21 0.23 14.99
CA ALA A 33 18.30 1.20 14.92
C ALA A 33 19.43 0.87 15.89
N LYS A 34 19.11 0.48 17.14
CA LYS A 34 20.11 0.01 18.12
C LYS A 34 20.84 -1.25 17.63
N LYS A 35 20.11 -2.17 17.00
CA LYS A 35 20.65 -3.40 16.39
C LYS A 35 21.33 -3.15 15.03
N LYS A 36 21.47 -1.90 14.58
CA LYS A 36 22.00 -1.47 13.26
C LYS A 36 21.27 -2.08 12.04
N LYS A 37 20.08 -2.66 12.23
CA LYS A 37 19.24 -3.19 11.15
C LYS A 37 18.62 -2.08 10.30
N ILE A 38 18.37 -0.92 10.93
CA ILE A 38 17.93 0.30 10.25
C ILE A 38 18.99 1.37 10.47
N ILE A 39 19.57 1.87 9.37
CA ILE A 39 20.49 2.99 9.42
C ILE A 39 19.67 4.27 9.24
N TYR A 40 19.11 4.76 10.34
CA TYR A 40 18.18 5.91 10.37
C TYR A 40 18.73 7.14 9.64
N SER A 41 20.03 7.40 9.75
CA SER A 41 20.71 8.53 9.11
C SER A 41 20.57 8.54 7.58
N ARG A 42 20.41 7.38 6.93
CA ARG A 42 20.20 7.29 5.47
C ARG A 42 18.89 7.94 5.03
N HIS A 43 17.90 8.02 5.91
CA HIS A 43 16.59 8.57 5.59
C HIS A 43 16.43 10.04 6.01
N VAL A 44 17.38 10.58 6.77
CA VAL A 44 17.33 11.97 7.27
C VAL A 44 17.45 12.97 6.12
N ARG A 45 18.42 12.77 5.22
CA ARG A 45 18.62 13.66 4.06
C ARG A 45 17.41 13.62 3.11
N PRO A 46 16.93 12.45 2.63
CA PRO A 46 15.72 12.37 1.82
C PRO A 46 14.50 12.99 2.51
N ALA A 47 14.32 12.77 3.82
CA ALA A 47 13.20 13.37 4.54
C ALA A 47 13.28 14.91 4.64
N LYS A 48 14.49 15.46 4.72
CA LYS A 48 14.71 16.91 4.69
C LYS A 48 14.36 17.48 3.32
N GLU A 49 14.89 16.90 2.25
CA GLU A 49 14.61 17.30 0.86
C GLU A 49 13.10 17.21 0.56
N LEU A 50 12.41 16.19 1.09
CA LEU A 50 10.97 16.02 0.94
C LEU A 50 10.18 17.11 1.67
N LEU A 51 10.61 17.49 2.88
CA LEU A 51 9.97 18.57 3.63
C LEU A 51 10.10 19.90 2.90
N GLU A 52 11.27 20.18 2.33
CA GLU A 52 11.54 21.38 1.53
C GLU A 52 10.66 21.40 0.28
N LEU A 53 10.63 20.30 -0.49
CA LEU A 53 9.81 20.18 -1.70
C LEU A 53 8.30 20.27 -1.42
N ALA A 54 7.83 19.64 -0.34
CA ALA A 54 6.41 19.65 0.03
C ALA A 54 5.95 20.97 0.66
N GLY A 55 6.89 21.78 1.18
CA GLY A 55 6.64 23.03 1.90
C GLY A 55 5.95 22.86 3.27
N SER A 56 5.52 21.65 3.64
CA SER A 56 4.91 21.38 4.94
C SER A 56 4.98 19.91 5.33
N LEU A 57 4.97 19.65 6.65
CA LEU A 57 4.96 18.30 7.20
C LEU A 57 3.72 17.49 6.76
N SER A 58 2.56 18.16 6.66
CA SER A 58 1.31 17.49 6.27
C SER A 58 1.39 16.97 4.84
N LYS A 59 1.80 17.82 3.89
CA LYS A 59 1.95 17.46 2.48
C LYS A 59 3.01 16.38 2.26
N ALA A 60 4.13 16.44 2.99
CA ALA A 60 5.16 15.40 2.93
C ALA A 60 4.61 14.02 3.36
N LYS A 61 3.83 13.97 4.45
CA LYS A 61 3.18 12.73 4.91
C LYS A 61 2.14 12.24 3.91
N GLU A 62 1.35 13.14 3.33
CA GLU A 62 0.36 12.78 2.32
C GLU A 62 1.00 12.18 1.07
N ALA A 63 2.09 12.77 0.57
CA ALA A 63 2.85 12.25 -0.56
C ALA A 63 3.41 10.84 -0.28
N ILE A 64 3.99 10.63 0.92
CA ILE A 64 4.44 9.30 1.36
C ILE A 64 3.26 8.32 1.39
N LYS A 65 2.11 8.73 1.92
CA LYS A 65 0.91 7.87 2.02
C LYS A 65 0.41 7.44 0.64
N LYS A 66 0.31 8.35 -0.32
CA LYS A 66 -0.13 8.06 -1.69
C LYS A 66 0.80 7.02 -2.34
N VAL A 67 2.11 7.24 -2.25
CA VAL A 67 3.12 6.33 -2.81
C VAL A 67 3.12 4.98 -2.09
N ALA A 68 3.01 4.97 -0.76
CA ALA A 68 2.96 3.75 0.03
C ALA A 68 1.76 2.88 -0.36
N ASN A 69 0.56 3.46 -0.42
CA ASN A 69 -0.64 2.73 -0.80
C ASN A 69 -0.53 2.16 -2.22
N TRP A 70 -0.02 2.95 -3.16
CA TRP A 70 0.23 2.49 -4.53
C TRP A 70 1.24 1.34 -4.56
N ALA A 71 2.42 1.51 -3.94
CA ALA A 71 3.48 0.51 -3.96
C ALA A 71 3.06 -0.80 -3.28
N ILE A 72 2.42 -0.72 -2.11
CA ILE A 72 1.93 -1.90 -1.38
C ILE A 72 0.91 -2.67 -2.21
N SER A 73 -0.06 -1.97 -2.83
CA SER A 73 -1.08 -2.62 -3.68
C SER A 73 -0.51 -3.26 -4.96
N HIS A 74 0.67 -2.83 -5.39
CA HIS A 74 1.39 -3.38 -6.54
C HIS A 74 2.52 -4.35 -6.13
N HIS A 75 2.66 -4.67 -4.84
CA HIS A 75 3.75 -5.49 -4.29
C HIS A 75 5.16 -4.97 -4.65
N LEU A 76 5.32 -3.65 -4.70
CA LEU A 76 6.59 -2.98 -4.98
C LEU A 76 7.22 -2.46 -3.68
N ASP A 77 8.55 -2.53 -3.59
CA ASP A 77 9.27 -1.78 -2.56
C ASP A 77 9.32 -0.29 -2.91
N TYR A 78 9.37 0.55 -1.89
CA TYR A 78 9.46 1.99 -2.05
C TYR A 78 10.35 2.61 -0.97
N THR A 79 10.97 3.72 -1.34
CA THR A 79 11.81 4.54 -0.46
C THR A 79 11.24 5.97 -0.42
N ILE A 80 11.83 6.84 0.41
CA ILE A 80 11.47 8.27 0.38
C ILE A 80 11.82 8.84 -1.01
N GLU A 81 12.87 8.31 -1.64
CA GLU A 81 13.30 8.68 -2.99
C GLU A 81 12.29 8.29 -4.07
N THR A 82 11.54 7.21 -3.87
CA THR A 82 10.41 6.86 -4.74
C THR A 82 9.37 7.98 -4.77
N VAL A 83 9.18 8.71 -3.67
CA VAL A 83 8.26 9.85 -3.60
C VAL A 83 8.74 11.00 -4.49
N PHE A 84 10.05 11.27 -4.55
CA PHE A 84 10.60 12.27 -5.46
C PHE A 84 10.43 11.88 -6.92
N LYS A 85 10.76 10.63 -7.25
CA LYS A 85 10.64 10.12 -8.64
C LYS A 85 9.22 10.19 -9.16
N ARG A 86 8.24 10.07 -8.26
CA ARG A 86 6.81 10.07 -8.58
C ARG A 86 6.10 11.38 -8.25
N TRP A 87 6.86 12.46 -7.97
CA TRP A 87 6.31 13.71 -7.45
C TRP A 87 5.27 14.34 -8.39
N LEU A 88 5.57 14.42 -9.69
CA LEU A 88 4.69 15.01 -10.70
C LEU A 88 3.47 14.13 -11.05
N GLU A 89 3.46 12.88 -10.60
CA GLU A 89 2.41 11.90 -10.88
C GLU A 89 1.65 11.45 -9.63
N LEU A 90 1.87 12.10 -8.47
CA LEU A 90 1.23 11.75 -7.21
C LEU A 90 -0.29 11.65 -7.30
N ASP A 91 -0.94 12.53 -8.07
CA ASP A 91 -2.40 12.54 -8.23
C ASP A 91 -2.92 11.46 -9.18
N LYS A 92 -2.03 10.85 -9.98
CA LYS A 92 -2.35 9.72 -10.85
C LYS A 92 -2.11 8.37 -10.18
N LEU A 93 -1.38 8.34 -9.06
CA LEU A 93 -1.13 7.11 -8.31
C LEU A 93 -2.43 6.63 -7.67
N LYS A 94 -3.00 5.56 -8.24
CA LYS A 94 -4.14 4.85 -7.67
C LYS A 94 -3.67 3.49 -7.13
N PRO A 95 -4.06 3.11 -5.91
CA PRO A 95 -3.88 1.74 -5.47
C PRO A 95 -4.49 0.77 -6.47
N LYS A 96 -3.87 -0.40 -6.65
CA LYS A 96 -4.45 -1.48 -7.46
C LYS A 96 -5.85 -1.76 -6.95
N GLU A 97 -6.83 -1.69 -7.84
CA GLU A 97 -8.21 -2.00 -7.49
C GLU A 97 -8.30 -3.45 -7.04
N VAL A 98 -8.93 -3.67 -5.89
CA VAL A 98 -9.19 -5.00 -5.36
C VAL A 98 -10.35 -5.59 -6.17
N VAL A 99 -10.02 -6.16 -7.33
CA VAL A 99 -11.00 -6.84 -8.18
C VAL A 99 -11.38 -8.15 -7.49
N LYS A 100 -12.59 -8.17 -6.92
CA LYS A 100 -13.20 -9.43 -6.49
C LYS A 100 -13.58 -10.21 -7.73
N LYS A 101 -13.13 -11.46 -7.83
CA LYS A 101 -13.56 -12.36 -8.90
C LYS A 101 -14.68 -13.25 -8.34
N PRO A 102 -15.71 -13.54 -9.14
CA PRO A 102 -16.80 -14.42 -8.73
C PRO A 102 -16.35 -15.87 -8.80
N PHE A 103 -16.74 -16.66 -7.81
CA PHE A 103 -16.51 -18.09 -7.70
C PHE A 103 -17.81 -18.79 -7.30
N TYR A 104 -17.94 -20.05 -7.66
CA TYR A 104 -18.97 -20.95 -7.16
C TYR A 104 -18.33 -22.30 -6.87
N ASP A 105 -18.52 -22.82 -5.65
CA ASP A 105 -17.95 -24.09 -5.20
C ASP A 105 -16.43 -24.19 -5.48
N ASP A 106 -15.67 -23.16 -5.09
CA ASP A 106 -14.22 -23.01 -5.37
C ASP A 106 -13.78 -22.94 -6.85
N HIS A 107 -14.72 -22.92 -7.80
CA HIS A 107 -14.43 -22.77 -9.23
C HIS A 107 -14.66 -21.34 -9.72
N PRO A 108 -13.78 -20.79 -10.58
CA PRO A 108 -13.91 -19.43 -11.07
C PRO A 108 -15.11 -19.28 -12.01
N MET A 109 -15.80 -18.15 -11.89
CA MET A 109 -16.94 -17.81 -12.74
C MET A 109 -16.64 -16.65 -13.69
N VAL A 110 -17.34 -16.61 -14.82
CA VAL A 110 -17.27 -15.55 -15.83
C VAL A 110 -18.68 -15.15 -16.25
N TRP A 111 -18.94 -13.85 -16.27
CA TRP A 111 -20.18 -13.30 -16.86
C TRP A 111 -20.02 -13.20 -18.37
N SER A 112 -21.02 -13.67 -19.12
CA SER A 112 -21.09 -13.50 -20.57
C SER A 112 -22.11 -12.42 -20.90
N ASP A 113 -21.64 -11.26 -21.38
CA ASP A 113 -22.54 -10.18 -21.82
C ASP A 113 -23.42 -10.61 -23.00
N ALA A 114 -22.88 -11.42 -23.92
CA ALA A 114 -23.60 -11.90 -25.10
C ALA A 114 -24.76 -12.83 -24.75
N LYS A 115 -24.61 -13.64 -23.68
CA LYS A 115 -25.64 -14.58 -23.23
C LYS A 115 -26.43 -14.08 -22.02
N GLN A 116 -26.00 -12.98 -21.41
CA GLN A 116 -26.48 -12.45 -20.13
C GLN A 116 -26.56 -13.52 -19.03
N LYS A 117 -25.52 -14.35 -18.92
CA LYS A 117 -25.47 -15.48 -17.98
C LYS A 117 -24.08 -15.67 -17.39
N TRP A 118 -24.05 -16.26 -16.20
CA TRP A 118 -22.84 -16.71 -15.52
C TRP A 118 -22.42 -18.09 -16.02
N PHE A 119 -21.12 -18.30 -16.16
CA PHE A 119 -20.49 -19.58 -16.50
C PHE A 119 -19.45 -19.94 -15.45
N ILE A 120 -19.44 -21.19 -15.01
CA ILE A 120 -18.42 -21.76 -14.12
C ILE A 120 -17.38 -22.46 -15.01
N ILE A 121 -16.09 -22.21 -14.76
CA ILE A 121 -15.00 -22.89 -15.43
C ILE A 121 -14.55 -24.07 -14.57
N ILE A 122 -14.82 -25.30 -15.02
CA ILE A 122 -14.41 -26.55 -14.37
C ILE A 122 -13.50 -27.28 -15.34
N ASP A 123 -12.23 -27.48 -14.99
CA ASP A 123 -11.23 -28.16 -15.83
C ASP A 123 -11.11 -27.64 -17.27
N GLY A 124 -11.37 -26.34 -17.48
CA GLY A 124 -11.35 -25.68 -18.79
C GLY A 124 -12.68 -25.76 -19.57
N GLU A 125 -13.67 -26.49 -19.07
CA GLU A 125 -15.03 -26.49 -19.60
C GLU A 125 -15.87 -25.36 -19.01
N TRP A 126 -16.72 -24.76 -19.84
CA TRP A 126 -17.64 -23.70 -19.44
C TRP A 126 -19.02 -24.31 -19.21
N LYS A 127 -19.46 -24.35 -17.95
CA LYS A 127 -20.80 -24.82 -17.58
C LYS A 127 -21.67 -23.63 -17.18
N GLU A 128 -22.87 -23.57 -17.73
CA GLU A 128 -23.83 -22.51 -17.39
C GLU A 128 -24.21 -22.61 -15.91
N PHE A 129 -24.16 -21.48 -15.20
CA PHE A 129 -24.60 -21.39 -13.82
C PHE A 129 -26.12 -21.22 -13.77
N ALA A 130 -26.79 -22.14 -13.08
CA ALA A 130 -28.26 -22.15 -12.93
C ALA A 130 -28.75 -21.82 -11.51
N GLY A 131 -27.83 -21.37 -10.63
CA GLY A 131 -28.14 -21.01 -9.24
C GLY A 131 -28.48 -19.53 -9.06
N ASP A 132 -28.65 -19.14 -7.80
CA ASP A 132 -28.94 -17.75 -7.43
C ASP A 132 -27.65 -16.93 -7.29
N GLU A 133 -27.70 -15.62 -7.58
CA GLU A 133 -26.53 -14.73 -7.42
C GLU A 133 -25.99 -14.68 -5.98
N LYS A 134 -26.82 -15.02 -4.99
CA LYS A 134 -26.42 -15.08 -3.57
C LYS A 134 -25.44 -16.21 -3.29
N GLU A 135 -25.39 -17.23 -4.14
CA GLU A 135 -24.47 -18.36 -4.04
C GLU A 135 -23.09 -18.05 -4.64
N ILE A 136 -22.94 -16.89 -5.30
CA ILE A 136 -21.68 -16.45 -5.88
C ILE A 136 -20.76 -15.91 -4.79
N GLU A 137 -19.62 -16.57 -4.62
CA GLU A 137 -18.57 -16.17 -3.70
C GLU A 137 -17.61 -15.17 -4.36
N TRP A 138 -17.59 -13.94 -3.86
CA TRP A 138 -16.71 -12.90 -4.37
C TRP A 138 -15.35 -12.92 -3.66
N LYS A 139 -14.38 -13.63 -4.23
CA LYS A 139 -13.04 -13.81 -3.65
C LYS A 139 -12.04 -12.76 -4.16
N VAL A 140 -11.18 -12.30 -3.26
CA VAL A 140 -10.02 -11.47 -3.63
C VAL A 140 -8.87 -12.39 -4.03
N ILE A 141 -8.53 -12.40 -5.32
CA ILE A 141 -7.34 -13.10 -5.80
C ILE A 141 -6.14 -12.20 -5.51
N LYS A 142 -5.24 -12.65 -4.63
CA LYS A 142 -4.00 -11.94 -4.29
C LYS A 142 -2.96 -12.10 -5.38
#